data_AF-A0A845DW06-F1
#
_entry.id   AF-A0A845DW06-F1
#
_cell.length_a   1.000
_cell.length_b   1.000
_cell.length_c   1.000
_cell.angle_alpha   90.00
_cell.angle_beta   90.00
_cell.angle_gamma   90.00
#
_symmetry.space_group_name_H-M   'P 1'
#
loop_
_entity.id
_entity.type
_entity.pdbx_description
1 polymer ?
#
loop_
_entity_poly.entity_id
_entity_poly.type
_entity_poly.pdbx_seq_one_letter_code
_entity_poly.pdbx_strand_id
1 'polypeptide(L)'
;MSRLRILLPVLILVFLAACNGSSGASEQADYDTTKKMMVDILKSDDGKKAMTEVLSDEEMQQSMALESEVVSQAVQQTLISEEGKAFWSKLFSDPTFVQEFSKVLEDQQKELMKGLMKDAEYQKLMIELYKNPEMMEQMVTVMQGQKFKAHLETTIEETLNSPVFQAKMTETLLKAAEEMSSGEQSEQSEESGQQSGGSQSESGSEQGQSG
;
A
#
# COMPACT_ATOMS: atom_id res chain seq x y z
N MET A 1 -2.64 66.51 -93.30
CA MET A 1 -1.76 65.76 -92.35
C MET A 1 -2.08 65.98 -90.86
N SER A 2 -3.02 66.86 -90.47
CA SER A 2 -3.29 67.16 -89.04
C SER A 2 -4.52 66.48 -88.43
N ARG A 3 -5.39 65.84 -89.23
CA ARG A 3 -6.58 65.11 -88.74
C ARG A 3 -6.28 63.66 -88.32
N LEU A 4 -5.22 63.06 -88.88
CA LEU A 4 -4.81 61.67 -88.59
C LEU A 4 -3.99 61.55 -87.28
N ARG A 5 -3.37 62.64 -86.82
CA ARG A 5 -2.56 62.67 -85.59
C ARG A 5 -3.39 62.70 -84.29
N ILE A 6 -4.66 63.07 -84.37
CA ILE A 6 -5.59 63.13 -83.22
C ILE A 6 -6.40 61.83 -83.10
N LEU A 7 -6.52 61.05 -84.19
CA LEU A 7 -7.29 59.80 -84.21
C LEU A 7 -6.54 58.60 -83.59
N LEU A 8 -5.20 58.64 -83.59
CA LEU A 8 -4.33 57.61 -83.01
C LEU A 8 -4.36 57.56 -81.46
N PRO A 9 -4.27 58.68 -80.70
CA PRO A 9 -4.32 58.63 -79.24
C PRO A 9 -5.72 58.27 -78.69
N VAL A 10 -6.80 58.59 -79.42
CA VAL A 10 -8.18 58.27 -79.03
C VAL A 10 -8.46 56.77 -79.14
N LEU A 11 -7.93 56.10 -80.16
CA LEU A 11 -8.08 54.65 -80.34
C LEU A 11 -7.35 53.85 -79.24
N ILE A 12 -6.17 54.33 -78.81
CA ILE A 12 -5.39 53.72 -77.72
C ILE A 12 -6.12 53.87 -76.36
N LEU A 13 -6.82 54.99 -76.15
CA LEU A 13 -7.58 55.24 -74.92
C LEU A 13 -8.82 54.33 -74.78
N VAL A 14 -9.43 53.92 -75.90
CA VAL A 14 -10.55 52.96 -75.91
C VAL A 14 -10.07 51.53 -75.59
N PHE A 15 -8.88 51.13 -76.06
CA PHE A 15 -8.30 49.82 -75.72
C PHE A 15 -7.82 49.73 -74.26
N LEU A 16 -7.34 50.82 -73.66
CA LEU A 16 -6.96 50.87 -72.24
C LEU A 16 -8.17 50.84 -71.30
N ALA A 17 -9.33 51.39 -71.70
CA ALA A 17 -10.57 51.28 -70.94
C ALA A 17 -11.20 49.86 -70.98
N ALA A 18 -10.90 49.08 -72.02
CA ALA A 18 -11.33 47.68 -72.12
C ALA A 18 -10.47 46.71 -71.27
N CYS A 19 -9.33 47.16 -70.77
CA CYS A 19 -8.46 46.40 -69.87
C CYS A 19 -8.64 46.79 -68.39
N ASN A 20 -9.66 47.57 -68.06
CA ASN A 20 -10.16 47.70 -66.70
C ASN A 20 -11.32 46.71 -66.51
N GLY A 21 -11.00 45.43 -66.71
CA GLY A 21 -11.81 44.35 -66.16
C GLY A 21 -11.81 44.55 -64.65
N SER A 22 -13.01 44.68 -64.09
CA SER A 22 -13.29 44.83 -62.68
C SER A 22 -12.82 43.60 -61.86
N SER A 23 -11.51 43.38 -61.78
CA SER A 23 -10.87 42.28 -61.06
C SER A 23 -10.66 42.63 -59.58
N GLY A 24 -11.76 42.94 -58.91
CA GLY A 24 -11.75 43.23 -57.46
C GLY A 24 -13.13 43.14 -56.82
N ALA A 25 -14.21 43.33 -57.60
CA ALA A 25 -15.59 43.11 -57.14
C ALA A 25 -16.14 41.72 -57.52
N SER A 26 -15.65 41.11 -58.62
CA SER A 26 -16.04 39.74 -58.99
C SER A 26 -15.35 38.68 -58.13
N GLU A 27 -14.08 38.89 -57.78
CA GLU A 27 -13.28 37.91 -57.03
C GLU A 27 -13.77 37.72 -55.58
N GLN A 28 -14.28 38.79 -54.96
CA GLN A 28 -14.86 38.75 -53.62
C GLN A 28 -16.31 38.21 -53.62
N ALA A 29 -17.09 38.51 -54.66
CA ALA A 29 -18.41 37.93 -54.87
C ALA A 29 -18.34 36.42 -55.20
N ASP A 30 -17.31 36.01 -55.94
CA ASP A 30 -17.01 34.61 -56.22
C ASP A 30 -16.52 33.90 -54.96
N TYR A 31 -15.68 34.54 -54.13
CA TYR A 31 -15.25 33.98 -52.85
C TYR A 31 -16.42 33.72 -51.88
N ASP A 32 -17.35 34.68 -51.74
CA ASP A 32 -18.53 34.50 -50.90
C ASP A 32 -19.49 33.43 -51.46
N THR A 33 -19.56 33.30 -52.78
CA THR A 33 -20.35 32.27 -53.46
C THR A 33 -19.72 30.88 -53.29
N THR A 34 -18.39 30.76 -53.47
CA THR A 34 -17.63 29.52 -53.22
C THR A 34 -17.69 29.13 -51.75
N LYS A 35 -17.61 30.09 -50.82
CA LYS A 35 -17.76 29.85 -49.38
C LYS A 35 -19.15 29.30 -49.05
N LYS A 36 -20.21 29.89 -49.60
CA LYS A 36 -21.58 29.37 -49.43
C LYS A 36 -21.72 27.96 -50.01
N MET A 37 -21.22 27.75 -51.22
CA MET A 37 -21.24 26.43 -51.87
C MET A 37 -20.48 25.38 -51.04
N MET A 38 -19.31 25.73 -50.48
CA MET A 38 -18.53 24.84 -49.61
C MET A 38 -19.26 24.53 -48.29
N VAL A 39 -19.87 25.53 -47.66
CA VAL A 39 -20.68 25.34 -46.45
C VAL A 39 -21.91 24.47 -46.74
N ASP A 40 -22.54 24.64 -47.90
CA ASP A 40 -23.69 23.86 -48.32
C ASP A 40 -23.28 22.41 -48.65
N ILE A 41 -22.13 22.19 -49.29
CA ILE A 41 -21.56 20.84 -49.49
C ILE A 41 -21.25 20.17 -48.14
N LEU A 42 -20.62 20.85 -47.19
CA LEU A 42 -20.35 20.29 -45.85
C LEU A 42 -21.64 19.96 -45.08
N LYS A 43 -22.71 20.76 -45.26
CA LYS A 43 -24.01 20.53 -44.62
C LYS A 43 -24.91 19.54 -45.37
N SER A 44 -24.63 19.30 -46.65
CA SER A 44 -25.35 18.35 -47.48
C SER A 44 -25.25 16.93 -46.92
N ASP A 45 -26.18 16.07 -47.32
CA ASP A 45 -26.19 14.68 -46.87
C ASP A 45 -24.96 13.92 -47.36
N ASP A 46 -24.42 14.26 -48.53
CA ASP A 46 -23.20 13.66 -49.06
C ASP A 46 -21.95 14.13 -48.29
N GLY A 47 -21.89 15.41 -47.89
CA GLY A 47 -20.83 15.93 -47.03
C GLY A 47 -20.84 15.30 -45.63
N LYS A 48 -22.04 15.13 -45.04
CA LYS A 48 -22.18 14.41 -43.77
C LYS A 48 -21.77 12.94 -43.89
N LYS A 49 -22.19 12.25 -44.96
CA LYS A 49 -21.79 10.85 -45.21
C LYS A 49 -20.29 10.71 -45.39
N ALA A 50 -19.65 11.57 -46.19
CA ALA A 50 -18.21 11.57 -46.38
C ALA A 50 -17.47 11.85 -45.07
N MET A 51 -17.92 12.81 -44.25
CA MET A 51 -17.35 13.02 -42.92
C MET A 51 -17.59 11.84 -41.99
N THR A 52 -18.77 11.20 -42.02
CA THR A 52 -19.04 10.00 -41.22
C THR A 52 -18.15 8.84 -41.64
N GLU A 53 -17.92 8.62 -42.93
CA GLU A 53 -17.04 7.58 -43.45
C GLU A 53 -15.59 7.79 -43.00
N VAL A 54 -15.13 9.04 -43.08
CA VAL A 54 -13.80 9.47 -42.64
C VAL A 54 -13.64 9.37 -41.11
N LEU A 55 -14.67 9.75 -40.34
CA LEU A 55 -14.73 9.57 -38.87
C LEU A 55 -15.00 8.11 -38.45
N SER A 56 -15.38 7.24 -39.38
CA SER A 56 -15.55 5.81 -39.12
C SER A 56 -14.27 5.02 -39.36
N ASP A 57 -13.24 5.67 -39.91
CA ASP A 57 -11.91 5.11 -40.06
C ASP A 57 -11.25 4.92 -38.68
N GLU A 58 -10.69 3.73 -38.44
CA GLU A 58 -10.13 3.35 -37.14
C GLU A 58 -8.96 4.26 -36.71
N GLU A 59 -8.11 4.68 -37.65
CA GLU A 59 -6.98 5.57 -37.33
C GLU A 59 -7.49 6.96 -36.91
N MET A 60 -8.52 7.46 -37.58
CA MET A 60 -9.14 8.74 -37.22
C MET A 60 -9.85 8.69 -35.87
N GLN A 61 -10.62 7.62 -35.60
CA GLN A 61 -11.31 7.44 -34.32
C GLN A 61 -10.34 7.38 -33.16
N GLN A 62 -9.23 6.64 -33.33
CA GLN A 62 -8.23 6.49 -32.29
C GLN A 62 -7.52 7.81 -31.99
N SER A 63 -7.10 8.57 -33.02
CA SER A 63 -6.47 9.88 -32.82
C SER A 63 -7.43 10.87 -32.14
N MET A 64 -8.69 10.95 -32.59
CA MET A 64 -9.68 11.87 -32.00
C MET A 64 -10.10 11.49 -30.58
N ALA A 65 -10.25 10.20 -30.28
CA ALA A 65 -10.66 9.74 -28.95
C ALA A 65 -9.55 9.89 -27.91
N LEU A 66 -8.29 9.66 -28.28
CA LEU A 66 -7.15 9.72 -27.37
C LEU A 66 -6.61 11.15 -27.18
N GLU A 67 -6.65 12.00 -28.20
CA GLU A 67 -6.14 13.39 -28.14
C GLU A 67 -7.17 14.39 -27.59
N SER A 68 -8.41 13.95 -27.36
CA SER A 68 -9.43 14.81 -26.78
C SER A 68 -9.17 15.02 -25.29
N GLU A 69 -8.78 16.23 -24.92
CA GLU A 69 -8.72 16.69 -23.52
C GLU A 69 -10.05 16.42 -22.79
N VAL A 70 -11.18 16.48 -23.51
CA VAL A 70 -12.51 16.17 -22.98
C VAL A 70 -12.64 14.69 -22.59
N VAL A 71 -12.08 13.76 -23.39
CA VAL A 71 -12.09 12.33 -23.07
C VAL A 71 -11.20 12.06 -21.86
N SER A 72 -9.99 12.64 -21.81
CA SER A 72 -9.09 12.51 -20.67
C SER A 72 -9.73 13.06 -19.38
N GLN A 73 -10.35 14.24 -19.44
CA GLN A 73 -11.06 14.84 -18.31
C GLN A 73 -12.26 13.99 -17.89
N ALA A 74 -13.04 13.48 -18.84
CA ALA A 74 -14.18 12.61 -18.54
C ALA A 74 -13.72 11.31 -17.85
N VAL A 75 -12.68 10.65 -18.36
CA VAL A 75 -12.12 9.44 -17.74
C VAL A 75 -11.60 9.74 -16.34
N GLN A 76 -10.85 10.83 -16.16
CA GLN A 76 -10.34 11.23 -14.85
C GLN A 76 -11.48 11.54 -13.87
N GLN A 77 -12.48 12.29 -14.31
CA GLN A 77 -13.63 12.65 -13.49
C GLN A 77 -14.44 11.42 -13.11
N THR A 78 -14.67 10.48 -14.04
CA THR A 78 -15.42 9.26 -13.78
C THR A 78 -14.65 8.27 -12.90
N LEU A 79 -13.33 8.15 -13.05
CA LEU A 79 -12.53 7.23 -12.23
C LEU A 79 -12.33 7.74 -10.79
N ILE A 80 -12.25 9.06 -10.59
CA ILE A 80 -12.00 9.67 -9.28
C ILE A 80 -13.32 10.06 -8.58
N SER A 81 -14.44 10.12 -9.30
CA SER A 81 -15.75 10.42 -8.71
C SER A 81 -16.17 9.36 -7.69
N GLU A 82 -17.16 9.71 -6.88
CA GLU A 82 -17.81 8.77 -5.97
C GLU A 82 -18.43 7.57 -6.72
N GLU A 83 -18.88 7.76 -7.96
CA GLU A 83 -19.38 6.69 -8.83
C GLU A 83 -18.25 5.75 -9.25
N GLY A 84 -17.07 6.28 -9.58
CA GLY A 84 -15.87 5.50 -9.85
C GLY A 84 -15.41 4.70 -8.63
N LYS A 85 -15.40 5.32 -7.45
CA LYS A 85 -15.12 4.60 -6.18
C LYS A 85 -16.11 3.48 -5.94
N ALA A 86 -17.41 3.73 -6.12
CA ALA A 86 -18.44 2.71 -5.96
C ALA A 86 -18.29 1.56 -6.98
N PHE A 87 -17.93 1.89 -8.22
CA PHE A 87 -17.60 0.89 -9.25
C PHE A 87 -16.43 0.01 -8.84
N TRP A 88 -15.31 0.61 -8.39
CA TRP A 88 -14.17 -0.14 -7.89
C TRP A 88 -14.51 -0.98 -6.67
N SER A 89 -15.24 -0.44 -5.68
CA SER A 89 -15.69 -1.20 -4.51
C SER A 89 -16.54 -2.41 -4.92
N LYS A 90 -17.40 -2.27 -5.93
CA LYS A 90 -18.21 -3.38 -6.46
C LYS A 90 -17.34 -4.42 -7.16
N LEU A 91 -16.35 -4.00 -7.95
CA LEU A 91 -15.40 -4.92 -8.59
C LEU A 91 -14.53 -5.68 -7.58
N PHE A 92 -14.02 -5.00 -6.55
CA PHE A 92 -13.26 -5.64 -5.47
C PHE A 92 -14.12 -6.52 -4.55
N SER A 93 -15.45 -6.50 -4.70
CA SER A 93 -16.35 -7.45 -4.06
C SER A 93 -16.57 -8.72 -4.90
N ASP A 94 -16.19 -8.72 -6.19
CA ASP A 94 -16.27 -9.89 -7.06
C ASP A 94 -15.02 -10.78 -6.85
N PRO A 95 -15.18 -12.01 -6.36
CA PRO A 95 -14.04 -12.91 -6.10
C PRO A 95 -13.26 -13.27 -7.37
N THR A 96 -13.91 -13.31 -8.54
CA THR A 96 -13.24 -13.63 -9.82
C THR A 96 -12.30 -12.50 -10.20
N PHE A 97 -12.78 -11.25 -10.09
CA PHE A 97 -11.97 -10.07 -10.34
C PHE A 97 -10.80 -9.98 -9.34
N VAL A 98 -11.08 -10.16 -8.05
CA VAL A 98 -10.04 -10.12 -7.00
C VAL A 98 -8.98 -11.19 -7.23
N GLN A 99 -9.37 -12.39 -7.66
CA GLN A 99 -8.42 -13.47 -7.94
C GLN A 99 -7.47 -13.10 -9.09
N GLU A 100 -8.00 -12.65 -10.23
CA GLU A 100 -7.17 -12.26 -11.38
C GLU A 100 -6.33 -11.01 -11.06
N PHE A 101 -6.91 -10.02 -10.38
CA PHE A 101 -6.19 -8.83 -9.94
C PHE A 101 -5.04 -9.18 -8.99
N SER A 102 -5.27 -10.08 -8.03
CA SER A 102 -4.24 -10.53 -7.09
C SER A 102 -3.11 -11.29 -7.78
N LYS A 103 -3.40 -12.09 -8.81
CA LYS A 103 -2.37 -12.79 -9.60
C LYS A 103 -1.47 -11.80 -10.33
N VAL A 104 -2.04 -10.77 -10.94
CA VAL A 104 -1.26 -9.74 -11.66
C VAL A 104 -0.34 -8.95 -10.73
N LEU A 105 -0.75 -8.76 -9.47
CA LEU A 105 0.03 -8.05 -8.45
C LEU A 105 0.91 -8.96 -7.59
N GLU A 106 0.87 -10.27 -7.78
CA GLU A 106 1.46 -11.22 -6.85
C GLU A 106 2.96 -11.00 -6.67
N ASP A 107 3.67 -10.77 -7.78
CA ASP A 107 5.12 -10.61 -7.78
C ASP A 107 5.55 -9.27 -7.16
N GLN A 108 4.86 -8.18 -7.50
CA GLN A 108 5.09 -6.86 -6.91
C GLN A 108 4.76 -6.86 -5.42
N GLN A 109 3.69 -7.55 -5.01
CA GLN A 109 3.33 -7.69 -3.60
C GLN A 109 4.37 -8.50 -2.82
N LYS A 110 4.89 -9.59 -3.40
CA LYS A 110 6.00 -10.35 -2.80
C LYS A 110 7.26 -9.51 -2.66
N GLU A 111 7.60 -8.73 -3.67
CA GLU A 111 8.77 -7.85 -3.64
C GLU A 111 8.61 -6.77 -2.57
N LEU A 112 7.44 -6.11 -2.52
CA LEU A 112 7.10 -5.14 -1.49
C LEU A 112 7.22 -5.75 -0.10
N MET A 113 6.62 -6.91 0.14
CA MET A 113 6.67 -7.59 1.44
C MET A 113 8.11 -7.98 1.84
N LYS A 114 8.93 -8.45 0.88
CA LYS A 114 10.35 -8.72 1.12
C LYS A 114 11.15 -7.46 1.41
N GLY A 115 10.81 -6.34 0.77
CA GLY A 115 11.37 -5.03 1.05
C GLY A 115 11.02 -4.56 2.46
N LEU A 116 9.73 -4.60 2.81
CA LEU A 116 9.23 -4.23 4.14
C LEU A 116 9.84 -5.08 5.25
N MET A 117 10.07 -6.38 5.05
CA MET A 117 10.77 -7.20 6.05
C MET A 117 12.19 -6.70 6.38
N LYS A 118 12.82 -5.91 5.52
CA LYS A 118 14.13 -5.28 5.77
C LYS A 118 14.01 -3.86 6.33
N ASP A 119 12.82 -3.29 6.34
CA ASP A 119 12.54 -1.97 6.87
C ASP A 119 12.46 -2.00 8.41
N ALA A 120 13.05 -1.00 9.06
CA ALA A 120 13.16 -0.96 10.51
C ALA A 120 11.82 -0.72 11.22
N GLU A 121 10.93 0.09 10.64
CA GLU A 121 9.62 0.35 11.23
C GLU A 121 8.71 -0.87 11.10
N TYR A 122 8.72 -1.52 9.93
CA TYR A 122 7.97 -2.75 9.73
C TYR A 122 8.46 -3.88 10.63
N GLN A 123 9.78 -4.04 10.81
CA GLN A 123 10.34 -5.00 11.76
C GLN A 123 9.89 -4.72 13.19
N LYS A 124 9.84 -3.46 13.61
CA LYS A 124 9.36 -3.09 14.95
C LYS A 124 7.90 -3.49 15.16
N LEU A 125 7.03 -3.21 14.18
CA LEU A 125 5.63 -3.63 14.21
C LEU A 125 5.50 -5.16 14.25
N MET A 126 6.36 -5.86 13.50
CA MET A 126 6.38 -7.33 13.49
C MET A 126 6.81 -7.90 14.85
N ILE A 127 7.83 -7.32 15.49
CA ILE A 127 8.25 -7.72 16.85
C ILE A 127 7.13 -7.48 17.87
N GLU A 128 6.39 -6.38 17.74
CA GLU A 128 5.23 -6.12 18.59
C GLU A 128 4.12 -7.16 18.39
N LEU A 129 3.85 -7.55 17.15
CA LEU A 129 2.94 -8.66 16.84
C LEU A 129 3.40 -9.99 17.46
N TYR A 130 4.70 -10.31 17.39
CA TYR A 130 5.27 -11.51 18.00
C TYR A 130 5.20 -11.54 19.54
N LYS A 131 5.03 -10.39 20.19
CA LYS A 131 4.86 -10.30 21.64
C LYS A 131 3.42 -10.53 22.10
N ASN A 132 2.51 -10.93 21.22
CA ASN A 132 1.17 -11.27 21.63
C ASN A 132 1.15 -12.55 22.52
N PRO A 133 0.15 -12.73 23.40
CA PRO A 133 0.10 -13.87 24.31
C PRO A 133 0.07 -15.24 23.61
N GLU A 134 -0.64 -15.35 22.48
CA GLU A 134 -0.75 -16.60 21.72
C GLU A 134 0.61 -17.06 21.17
N MET A 135 1.41 -16.14 20.63
CA MET A 135 2.76 -16.46 20.15
C MET A 135 3.71 -16.77 21.30
N MET A 136 3.55 -16.10 22.45
CA MET A 136 4.31 -16.44 23.66
C MET A 136 3.96 -17.84 24.19
N GLU A 137 2.70 -18.26 24.13
CA GLU A 137 2.30 -19.62 24.52
C GLU A 137 2.92 -20.69 23.61
N GLN A 138 2.94 -20.43 22.29
CA GLN A 138 3.64 -21.31 21.33
C GLN A 138 5.15 -21.35 21.64
N MET A 139 5.76 -20.22 21.96
CA MET A 139 7.17 -20.14 22.36
C MET A 139 7.46 -20.96 23.63
N VAL A 140 6.60 -20.86 24.66
CA VAL A 140 6.70 -21.67 25.89
C VAL A 140 6.57 -23.16 25.57
N THR A 141 5.64 -23.53 24.69
CA THR A 141 5.45 -24.91 24.24
C THR A 141 6.72 -25.46 23.59
N VAL A 142 7.38 -24.66 22.76
CA VAL A 142 8.68 -25.02 22.14
C VAL A 142 9.78 -25.18 23.21
N MET A 143 9.85 -24.28 24.18
CA MET A 143 10.81 -24.37 25.29
C MET A 143 10.58 -25.60 26.18
N GLN A 144 9.33 -26.04 26.34
CA GLN A 144 9.00 -27.26 27.06
C GLN A 144 9.22 -28.54 26.23
N GLY A 145 9.50 -28.39 24.93
CA GLY A 145 9.76 -29.49 24.02
C GLY A 145 11.05 -30.26 24.33
N GLN A 146 11.09 -31.53 23.95
CA GLN A 146 12.21 -32.44 24.23
C GLN A 146 13.56 -31.92 23.71
N LYS A 147 13.57 -31.28 22.52
CA LYS A 147 14.81 -30.72 21.94
C LYS A 147 15.39 -29.58 22.79
N PHE A 148 14.54 -28.70 23.30
CA PHE A 148 14.98 -27.59 24.13
C PHE A 148 15.39 -28.08 25.52
N LYS A 149 14.66 -29.07 26.08
CA LYS A 149 15.03 -29.73 27.33
C LYS A 149 16.41 -30.38 27.26
N ALA A 150 16.71 -31.14 26.20
CA ALA A 150 18.04 -31.74 26.03
C ALA A 150 19.15 -30.67 25.96
N HIS A 151 18.93 -29.58 25.23
CA HIS A 151 19.88 -28.47 25.20
C HIS A 151 20.03 -27.80 26.58
N LEU A 152 18.93 -27.65 27.31
CA LEU A 152 18.92 -27.10 28.66
C LEU A 152 19.67 -28.00 29.65
N GLU A 153 19.47 -29.32 29.58
CA GLU A 153 20.20 -30.32 30.39
C GLU A 153 21.71 -30.21 30.14
N THR A 154 22.15 -30.20 28.88
CA THR A 154 23.58 -30.00 28.55
C THR A 154 24.11 -28.67 29.09
N THR A 155 23.36 -27.58 28.93
CA THR A 155 23.78 -26.26 29.44
C THR A 155 23.87 -26.24 30.96
N ILE A 156 22.96 -26.92 31.66
CA ILE A 156 22.99 -27.08 33.11
C ILE A 156 24.21 -27.91 33.52
N GLU A 157 24.48 -29.03 32.86
CA GLU A 157 25.66 -29.86 33.12
C GLU A 157 26.97 -29.07 32.92
N GLU A 158 27.09 -28.32 31.84
CA GLU A 158 28.23 -27.44 31.58
C GLU A 158 28.37 -26.35 32.65
N THR A 159 27.25 -25.76 33.08
CA THR A 159 27.23 -24.74 34.15
C THR A 159 27.64 -25.32 35.49
N LEU A 160 27.15 -26.50 35.85
CA LEU A 160 27.51 -27.20 37.09
C LEU A 160 28.99 -27.63 37.10
N ASN A 161 29.53 -27.98 35.93
CA ASN A 161 30.94 -28.33 35.76
C ASN A 161 31.85 -27.10 35.60
N SER A 162 31.31 -25.89 35.57
CA SER A 162 32.10 -24.66 35.53
C SER A 162 32.92 -24.51 36.82
N PRO A 163 34.23 -24.27 36.74
CA PRO A 163 35.08 -24.06 37.93
C PRO A 163 34.57 -22.96 38.86
N VAL A 164 33.95 -21.91 38.30
CA VAL A 164 33.37 -20.81 39.09
C VAL A 164 32.15 -21.29 39.87
N PHE A 165 31.30 -22.11 39.26
CA PHE A 165 30.12 -22.66 39.92
C PHE A 165 30.51 -23.69 40.98
N GLN A 166 31.43 -24.60 40.66
CA GLN A 166 31.95 -25.59 41.59
C GLN A 166 32.57 -24.93 42.82
N ALA A 167 33.41 -23.90 42.64
CA ALA A 167 34.01 -23.16 43.74
C ALA A 167 32.95 -22.50 44.64
N LYS A 168 31.94 -21.87 44.04
CA LYS A 168 30.83 -21.24 44.79
C LYS A 168 29.97 -22.27 45.52
N MET A 169 29.76 -23.44 44.91
CA MET A 169 29.04 -24.55 45.53
C MET A 169 29.81 -25.12 46.72
N THR A 170 31.12 -25.33 46.58
CA THR A 170 32.00 -25.76 47.69
C THR A 170 32.02 -24.72 48.81
N GLU A 171 32.14 -23.43 48.50
CA GLU A 171 32.11 -22.36 49.51
C GLU A 171 30.76 -22.34 50.26
N THR A 172 29.65 -22.52 49.55
CA THR A 172 28.31 -22.56 50.15
C THR A 172 28.13 -23.78 51.04
N LEU A 173 28.63 -24.95 50.61
CA LEU A 173 28.60 -26.19 51.41
C LEU A 173 29.47 -26.07 52.67
N LEU A 174 30.64 -25.43 52.56
CA LEU A 174 31.50 -25.17 53.72
C LEU A 174 30.84 -24.22 54.72
N LYS A 175 30.21 -23.13 54.27
CA LYS A 175 29.45 -22.22 55.14
C LYS A 175 28.28 -22.92 55.81
N ALA A 176 27.51 -23.73 55.08
CA ALA A 176 26.41 -24.49 55.65
C ALA A 176 26.89 -25.52 56.69
N ALA A 177 28.04 -26.16 56.46
CA ALA A 177 28.66 -27.07 57.43
C ALA A 177 29.17 -26.31 58.66
N GLU A 178 29.76 -25.13 58.51
CA GLU A 178 30.14 -24.26 59.62
C GLU A 178 28.92 -23.84 60.45
N GLU A 179 27.82 -23.43 59.81
CA GLU A 179 26.55 -23.06 60.47
C GLU A 179 25.91 -24.25 61.22
N MET A 180 25.93 -25.46 60.66
CA MET A 180 25.47 -26.66 61.37
C MET A 180 26.39 -27.02 62.54
N SER A 181 27.72 -26.93 62.35
CA SER A 181 28.69 -27.23 63.41
C SER A 181 28.68 -26.20 64.55
N SER A 182 28.28 -24.96 64.26
CA SER A 182 28.13 -23.89 65.25
C SER A 182 26.73 -23.85 65.89
N GLY A 183 25.76 -24.58 65.32
CA GLY A 183 24.41 -24.77 65.88
C GLY A 183 24.27 -25.95 66.86
N GLU A 184 25.22 -26.88 66.95
CA GLU A 184 25.17 -28.04 67.85
C GLU A 184 25.94 -27.86 69.18
N GLN A 185 26.42 -26.65 69.51
CA GLN A 185 27.17 -26.41 70.74
C GLN A 185 26.45 -25.52 71.77
N SER A 186 25.12 -25.49 71.77
CA SER A 186 24.35 -24.80 72.80
C SER A 186 23.04 -25.48 73.14
N GLU A 187 23.01 -26.78 73.47
CA GLU A 187 21.86 -27.35 74.19
C GLU A 187 22.16 -28.69 74.88
N GLN A 188 23.24 -28.75 75.67
CA GLN A 188 23.33 -29.79 76.69
C GLN A 188 24.28 -29.39 77.83
N SER A 189 23.76 -28.69 78.84
CA SER A 189 24.15 -28.76 80.26
C SER A 189 23.47 -27.64 81.06
N GLU A 190 22.46 -28.00 81.85
CA GLU A 190 22.13 -27.53 83.22
C GLU A 190 20.65 -27.87 83.47
N GLU A 191 20.38 -28.98 84.13
CA GLU A 191 20.30 -29.13 85.60
C GLU A 191 18.85 -28.97 86.09
N SER A 192 18.36 -30.12 86.56
CA SER A 192 17.30 -30.34 87.54
C SER A 192 16.84 -29.12 88.36
N GLY A 193 15.54 -28.90 88.41
CA GLY A 193 14.97 -28.02 89.42
C GLY A 193 13.49 -27.70 89.28
N GLN A 194 12.65 -28.61 89.77
CA GLN A 194 11.49 -28.27 90.60
C GLN A 194 10.21 -27.69 89.96
N GLN A 195 9.16 -28.51 90.09
CA GLN A 195 7.84 -28.16 90.66
C GLN A 195 6.79 -27.44 89.81
N SER A 196 5.76 -28.24 89.50
CA SER A 196 4.34 -28.01 89.79
C SER A 196 3.64 -26.78 89.19
N GLY A 197 2.57 -27.07 88.45
CA GLY A 197 1.46 -26.13 88.33
C GLY A 197 0.64 -26.38 87.08
N GLY A 198 -0.35 -27.26 87.18
CA GLY A 198 -1.33 -27.46 86.13
C GLY A 198 -2.25 -26.24 85.93
N SER A 199 -2.87 -26.20 84.75
CA SER A 199 -4.24 -25.73 84.44
C SER A 199 -4.29 -25.52 82.92
N GLN A 200 -4.98 -26.36 82.16
CA GLN A 200 -6.44 -26.43 81.99
C GLN A 200 -6.88 -25.59 80.77
N SER A 201 -7.51 -26.30 79.84
CA SER A 201 -8.64 -25.94 78.97
C SER A 201 -8.51 -24.72 78.06
N GLU A 202 -8.79 -24.94 76.77
CA GLU A 202 -10.11 -24.67 76.16
C GLU A 202 -9.88 -24.30 74.68
N SER A 203 -10.23 -25.18 73.75
CA SER A 203 -11.49 -25.17 72.99
C SER A 203 -11.70 -23.90 72.16
N GLY A 204 -11.91 -24.07 70.86
CA GLY A 204 -12.19 -22.96 69.96
C GLY A 204 -12.20 -23.37 68.50
N SER A 205 -13.13 -24.24 68.15
CA SER A 205 -13.60 -24.50 66.80
C SER A 205 -13.90 -23.22 66.01
N GLU A 206 -13.47 -23.14 64.74
CA GLU A 206 -14.24 -22.42 63.74
C GLU A 206 -14.26 -23.17 62.40
N GLN A 207 -15.49 -23.56 62.07
CA GLN A 207 -15.97 -24.07 60.81
C GLN A 207 -16.05 -22.91 59.81
N GLY A 208 -15.66 -23.14 58.55
CA GLY A 208 -15.75 -22.11 57.52
C GLY A 208 -15.69 -22.69 56.11
N GLN A 209 -16.75 -23.39 55.74
CA GLN A 209 -17.04 -23.91 54.41
C GLN A 209 -17.35 -22.78 53.42
N SER A 210 -16.68 -22.75 52.26
CA SER A 210 -17.30 -22.46 50.95
C SER A 210 -16.27 -22.58 49.82
N GLY A 211 -16.63 -23.39 48.82
CA GLY A 211 -15.85 -23.78 47.65
C GLY A 211 -16.52 -24.98 47.02
#